data_AF-A0A4P2QB92-F1
#
_entry.id   AF-A0A4P2QB92-F1
#
_cell.length_a   1.000
_cell.length_b   1.000
_cell.length_c   1.000
_cell.angle_alpha   90.00
_cell.angle_beta   90.00
_cell.angle_gamma   90.00
#
_symmetry.space_group_name_H-M   'P 1'
#
loop_
_entity.id
_entity.type
_entity.pdbx_description
1 polymer ?
#
loop_
_entity_poly.entity_id
_entity_poly.type
_entity_poly.pdbx_seq_one_letter_code
_entity_poly.pdbx_strand_id
1 'polypeptide(L)'
;MTKRSILIAALAAAAGAAALWLAPGALAGRPWLDGPPPRGAAWALAATSALLLLGAAVRRWRGARPGRLGAAAETPGPAPPALRDDPRLAYVYAAQVVGQSLAWQGDYRGAAAALRDVPPAWMPPRMRALLRSHLAQWQLCAGDIDGARQLLEDLDEERAPASVRPIVRGARAAVLVRTGDADAALSLVGRGDDQRDEPTEVRQRCRITRAHALAARGELAAARAELRRVVDEVGVDELCRWLPAGGPARDLMIELIDEG
;
A
#
# COMPACT_ATOMS: atom_id res chain seq x y z
N MET A 1 28.18 18.64 -4.02
CA MET A 1 27.57 17.29 -3.95
C MET A 1 26.80 17.16 -2.65
N THR A 2 25.50 16.87 -2.72
CA THR A 2 24.64 16.77 -1.52
C THR A 2 24.73 15.37 -0.91
N LYS A 3 24.43 15.24 0.40
CA LYS A 3 24.40 13.94 1.11
C LYS A 3 23.53 12.89 0.40
N ARG A 4 22.52 13.33 -0.36
CA ARG A 4 21.63 12.50 -1.18
C ARG A 4 22.34 11.88 -2.39
N SER A 5 23.24 12.60 -3.06
CA SER A 5 24.03 12.09 -4.19
C SER A 5 25.06 11.04 -3.76
N ILE A 6 25.64 11.19 -2.56
CA ILE A 6 26.59 10.21 -2.00
C ILE A 6 25.86 8.91 -1.62
N LEU A 7 24.65 9.01 -1.08
CA LEU A 7 23.84 7.84 -0.72
C LEU A 7 23.40 7.04 -1.96
N ILE A 8 23.01 7.72 -3.04
CA ILE A 8 22.60 7.07 -4.30
C ILE A 8 23.80 6.41 -4.98
N ALA A 9 24.97 7.06 -5.01
CA ALA A 9 26.19 6.47 -5.57
C ALA A 9 26.67 5.26 -4.76
N ALA A 10 26.58 5.30 -3.42
CA ALA A 10 26.93 4.18 -2.56
C ALA A 10 25.97 2.97 -2.73
N LEU A 11 24.67 3.24 -2.91
CA LEU A 11 23.67 2.20 -3.18
C LEU A 11 23.87 1.56 -4.57
N ALA A 12 24.20 2.34 -5.59
CA ALA A 12 24.50 1.83 -6.93
C ALA A 12 25.78 0.98 -6.95
N ALA A 13 26.84 1.39 -6.24
CA ALA A 13 28.08 0.63 -6.14
C ALA A 13 27.91 -0.69 -5.37
N ALA A 14 27.10 -0.71 -4.30
CA ALA A 14 26.80 -1.91 -3.54
C ALA A 14 25.96 -2.92 -4.35
N ALA A 15 25.03 -2.44 -5.18
CA ALA A 15 24.25 -3.30 -6.08
C ALA A 15 25.11 -3.92 -7.20
N GLY A 16 26.09 -3.17 -7.73
CA GLY A 16 27.04 -3.69 -8.74
C GLY A 16 27.99 -4.76 -8.21
N ALA A 17 28.49 -4.61 -6.98
CA ALA A 17 29.42 -5.57 -6.38
C ALA A 17 28.76 -6.92 -6.03
N ALA A 18 27.46 -6.93 -5.69
CA ALA A 18 26.70 -8.15 -5.42
C ALA A 18 26.42 -8.96 -6.70
N ALA A 19 26.29 -8.30 -7.86
CA ALA A 19 26.11 -8.97 -9.15
C ALA A 19 27.37 -9.71 -9.63
N LEU A 20 28.56 -9.22 -9.25
CA LEU A 20 29.86 -9.84 -9.59
C LEU A 20 30.20 -11.07 -8.75
N TRP A 21 29.61 -11.22 -7.57
CA TRP A 21 29.88 -12.35 -6.66
C TRP A 21 28.99 -13.57 -6.86
N LEU A 22 27.88 -13.45 -7.59
CA LEU A 22 26.96 -14.56 -7.88
C LEU A 22 27.20 -15.24 -9.25
N ALA A 23 28.30 -14.90 -9.93
CA ALA A 23 28.59 -15.30 -11.30
C ALA A 23 29.81 -16.25 -11.52
N PRO A 24 30.11 -17.23 -10.63
CA PRO A 24 30.83 -18.41 -11.11
C PRO A 24 30.08 -19.68 -10.69
N GLY A 25 29.13 -20.10 -11.52
CA GLY A 25 28.44 -21.39 -11.32
C GLY A 25 27.37 -21.74 -12.35
N ALA A 26 26.86 -20.77 -13.11
CA ALA A 26 25.74 -20.98 -14.03
C ALA A 26 26.13 -21.11 -15.53
N LEU A 27 27.41 -21.29 -15.86
CA LEU A 27 27.89 -21.37 -17.26
C LEU A 27 28.66 -22.64 -17.58
N ALA A 28 28.13 -23.80 -17.17
CA ALA A 28 28.56 -25.09 -17.71
C ALA A 28 27.42 -25.72 -18.51
N GLY A 29 27.33 -25.33 -19.78
CA GLY A 29 26.81 -26.16 -20.87
C GLY A 29 25.29 -26.20 -21.04
N ARG A 30 24.72 -25.21 -21.77
CA ARG A 30 23.63 -25.44 -22.73
C ARG A 30 23.66 -24.41 -23.88
N PRO A 31 23.47 -24.83 -25.14
CA PRO A 31 23.50 -23.96 -26.31
C PRO A 31 22.10 -23.38 -26.59
N TRP A 32 21.72 -22.31 -25.90
CA TRP A 32 20.52 -21.52 -26.23
C TRP A 32 20.82 -20.04 -25.95
N LEU A 33 21.51 -19.39 -26.87
CA LEU A 33 21.78 -17.95 -26.87
C LEU A 33 21.52 -17.43 -28.28
N ASP A 34 20.26 -17.05 -28.52
CA ASP A 34 19.84 -16.08 -29.54
C ASP A 34 18.39 -15.63 -29.21
N GLY A 35 18.24 -14.95 -28.07
CA GLY A 35 16.96 -14.37 -27.66
C GLY A 35 17.15 -13.34 -26.55
N PRO A 36 16.33 -12.27 -26.50
CA PRO A 36 16.45 -11.22 -25.49
C PRO A 36 16.19 -11.80 -24.08
N PRO A 37 16.89 -11.30 -23.04
CA PRO A 37 16.86 -11.90 -21.71
C PRO A 37 15.46 -11.88 -21.09
N PRO A 38 15.03 -12.96 -20.41
CA PRO A 38 13.71 -13.02 -19.81
C PRO A 38 13.62 -12.03 -18.64
N ARG A 39 12.50 -11.29 -18.59
CA ARG A 39 12.15 -10.30 -17.55
C ARG A 39 12.31 -10.82 -16.11
N GLY A 40 12.35 -12.13 -15.88
CA GLY A 40 12.49 -12.75 -14.56
C GLY A 40 13.80 -12.46 -13.81
N ALA A 41 14.92 -12.23 -14.50
CA ALA A 41 16.20 -11.97 -13.83
C ALA A 41 16.23 -10.61 -13.10
N ALA A 42 15.57 -9.60 -13.66
CA ALA A 42 15.46 -8.28 -13.04
C ALA A 42 14.60 -8.32 -11.76
N TRP A 43 13.55 -9.16 -11.74
CA TRP A 43 12.69 -9.33 -10.56
C TRP A 43 13.38 -10.04 -9.40
N ALA A 44 14.20 -11.06 -9.69
CA ALA A 44 14.98 -11.74 -8.67
C ALA A 44 16.00 -10.79 -7.99
N LEU A 45 16.63 -9.91 -8.77
CA LEU A 45 17.57 -8.91 -8.25
C LEU A 45 16.86 -7.82 -7.42
N ALA A 46 15.67 -7.38 -7.83
CA ALA A 46 14.87 -6.41 -7.07
C ALA A 46 14.39 -6.99 -5.72
N ALA A 47 13.90 -8.23 -5.72
CA ALA A 47 13.46 -8.91 -4.50
C ALA A 47 14.62 -9.13 -3.51
N THR A 48 15.79 -9.53 -4.02
CA THR A 48 17.00 -9.74 -3.20
C THR A 48 17.49 -8.42 -2.58
N SER A 49 17.45 -7.32 -3.35
CA SER A 49 17.84 -5.99 -2.87
C SER A 49 16.89 -5.46 -1.79
N ALA A 50 15.57 -5.70 -1.94
CA ALA A 50 14.58 -5.34 -0.93
C ALA A 50 14.80 -6.11 0.40
N LEU A 51 15.11 -7.41 0.32
CA LEU A 51 15.43 -8.23 1.50
C LEU A 51 16.71 -7.77 2.22
N LEU A 52 17.74 -7.35 1.48
CA LEU A 52 18.97 -6.81 2.05
C LEU A 52 18.76 -5.47 2.77
N LEU A 53 17.95 -4.58 2.20
CA LEU A 53 17.60 -3.30 2.81
C LEU A 53 16.77 -3.48 4.10
N LEU A 54 15.84 -4.43 4.11
CA LEU A 54 15.10 -4.85 5.31
C LEU A 54 16.05 -5.40 6.39
N GLY A 55 17.01 -6.24 6.03
CA GLY A 55 18.02 -6.77 6.95
C GLY A 55 18.94 -5.69 7.56
N ALA A 56 19.20 -4.59 6.85
CA ALA A 56 19.99 -3.46 7.34
C ALA A 56 19.20 -2.55 8.29
N ALA A 57 17.93 -2.25 7.99
CA ALA A 57 17.05 -1.46 8.86
C ALA A 57 16.80 -2.15 10.21
N VAL A 58 16.61 -3.47 10.20
CA VAL A 58 16.40 -4.29 11.41
C VAL A 58 17.65 -4.32 12.31
N ARG A 59 18.86 -4.22 11.76
CA ARG A 59 20.10 -4.14 12.54
C ARG A 59 20.27 -2.79 13.24
N ARG A 60 19.85 -1.70 12.59
CA ARG A 60 19.91 -0.34 13.16
C ARG A 60 18.98 -0.16 14.36
N TRP A 61 17.85 -0.86 14.38
CA TRP A 61 16.88 -0.84 15.49
C TRP A 61 17.35 -1.59 16.75
N ARG A 62 18.36 -2.48 16.63
CA ARG A 62 18.93 -3.25 17.77
C ARG A 62 19.79 -2.42 18.71
N GLY A 63 20.21 -1.21 18.32
CA GLY A 63 21.12 -0.37 19.12
C GLY A 63 20.47 0.41 20.25
N ALA A 64 19.14 0.41 20.38
CA ALA A 64 18.43 1.21 21.38
C ALA A 64 17.49 0.33 22.22
N ARG A 65 17.97 -0.15 23.36
CA ARG A 65 17.12 -0.67 24.44
C ARG A 65 17.52 -0.03 25.77
N PRO A 66 16.59 0.67 26.46
CA PRO A 66 16.79 1.03 27.85
C PRO A 66 16.59 -0.18 28.77
N GLY A 67 17.36 -0.22 29.85
CA GLY A 67 17.42 -1.31 30.82
C GLY A 67 16.10 -1.56 31.56
N ARG A 68 15.86 -2.83 31.93
CA ARG A 68 14.64 -3.33 32.58
C ARG A 68 14.93 -3.60 34.06
N LEU A 69 14.19 -2.97 34.97
CA LEU A 69 14.15 -3.31 36.39
C LEU A 69 13.08 -4.38 36.66
N GLY A 70 13.33 -5.19 37.69
CA GLY A 70 12.78 -6.53 37.89
C GLY A 70 11.30 -6.64 38.24
N ALA A 71 10.74 -7.82 37.96
CA ALA A 71 9.47 -8.31 38.47
C ALA A 71 9.56 -9.83 38.69
N ALA A 72 8.83 -10.29 39.71
CA ALA A 72 8.91 -11.59 40.38
C ALA A 72 8.54 -12.79 39.50
N ALA A 73 9.04 -13.95 39.93
CA ALA A 73 9.00 -15.23 39.22
C ALA A 73 7.60 -15.87 39.20
N GLU A 74 6.88 -15.68 38.10
CA GLU A 74 5.86 -16.62 37.63
C GLU A 74 6.55 -17.77 36.87
N THR A 75 6.07 -19.00 37.06
CA THR A 75 6.58 -20.18 36.37
C THR A 75 6.38 -19.99 34.86
N PRO A 76 7.45 -19.94 34.04
CA PRO A 76 7.30 -19.62 32.62
C PRO A 76 6.67 -20.81 31.91
N GLY A 77 5.43 -20.64 31.45
CA GLY A 77 4.99 -21.36 30.25
C GLY A 77 5.97 -21.08 29.10
N PRO A 78 6.07 -21.94 28.07
CA PRO A 78 6.95 -21.68 26.94
C PRO A 78 6.66 -20.28 26.41
N ALA A 79 7.67 -19.41 26.43
CA ALA A 79 7.51 -18.04 25.96
C ALA A 79 6.94 -18.12 24.54
N PRO A 80 5.83 -17.41 24.24
CA PRO A 80 5.31 -17.39 22.89
C PRO A 80 6.46 -17.00 21.95
N PRO A 81 6.61 -17.65 20.79
CA PRO A 81 7.68 -17.33 19.86
C PRO A 81 7.69 -15.82 19.67
N ALA A 82 8.87 -15.21 19.79
CA ALA A 82 8.99 -13.79 19.57
C ALA A 82 8.38 -13.51 18.20
N LEU A 83 7.55 -12.45 18.10
CA LEU A 83 6.87 -12.01 16.86
C LEU A 83 7.79 -12.00 15.61
N ARG A 84 9.09 -11.90 15.86
CA ARG A 84 10.21 -11.91 14.91
C ARG A 84 10.42 -13.23 14.17
N ASP A 85 10.06 -14.37 14.76
CA ASP A 85 10.40 -15.70 14.25
C ASP A 85 9.17 -16.48 13.77
N ASP A 86 8.00 -15.83 13.71
CA ASP A 86 6.80 -16.43 13.11
C ASP A 86 6.83 -16.27 11.57
N PRO A 87 7.03 -17.37 10.80
CA PRO A 87 7.09 -17.30 9.35
C PRO A 87 5.78 -16.80 8.72
N ARG A 88 4.64 -16.92 9.42
CA ARG A 88 3.34 -16.41 8.94
C ARG A 88 3.33 -14.89 8.91
N LEU A 89 3.93 -14.25 9.92
CA LEU A 89 4.04 -12.79 9.98
C LEU A 89 4.99 -12.25 8.93
N ALA A 90 6.10 -12.95 8.69
CA ALA A 90 7.01 -12.63 7.59
C ALA A 90 6.29 -12.72 6.23
N TYR A 91 5.47 -13.76 6.03
CA TYR A 91 4.67 -13.92 4.81
C TYR A 91 3.63 -12.80 4.64
N VAL A 92 2.85 -12.48 5.69
CA VAL A 92 1.86 -11.39 5.66
C VAL A 92 2.50 -10.05 5.31
N TYR A 93 3.65 -9.75 5.92
CA TYR A 93 4.39 -8.52 5.63
C TYR A 93 4.91 -8.50 4.19
N ALA A 94 5.48 -9.61 3.71
CA ALA A 94 5.94 -9.72 2.34
C ALA A 94 4.80 -9.53 1.32
N ALA A 95 3.66 -10.20 1.55
CA ALA A 95 2.44 -10.04 0.75
C ALA A 95 1.99 -8.57 0.68
N GLN A 96 1.96 -7.87 1.82
CA GLN A 96 1.62 -6.44 1.87
C GLN A 96 2.60 -5.58 1.05
N VAL A 97 3.92 -5.79 1.21
CA VAL A 97 4.95 -4.99 0.52
C VAL A 97 4.95 -5.25 -0.99
N VAL A 98 4.80 -6.51 -1.40
CA VAL A 98 4.66 -6.88 -2.81
C VAL A 98 3.40 -6.26 -3.39
N GLY A 99 2.25 -6.38 -2.69
CA GLY A 99 1.00 -5.79 -3.13
C GLY A 99 1.09 -4.27 -3.30
N GLN A 100 1.69 -3.58 -2.32
CA GLN A 100 1.90 -2.13 -2.40
C GLN A 100 2.79 -1.73 -3.59
N SER A 101 3.84 -2.50 -3.86
CA SER A 101 4.77 -2.24 -4.96
C SER A 101 4.11 -2.44 -6.32
N LEU A 102 3.29 -3.48 -6.46
CA LEU A 102 2.48 -3.74 -7.67
C LEU A 102 1.44 -2.65 -7.88
N ALA A 103 0.75 -2.21 -6.81
CA ALA A 103 -0.20 -1.11 -6.88
C ALA A 103 0.45 0.22 -7.31
N TRP A 104 1.68 0.50 -6.87
CA TRP A 104 2.43 1.67 -7.35
C TRP A 104 2.81 1.60 -8.84
N GLN A 105 2.87 0.40 -9.41
CA GLN A 105 3.10 0.19 -10.85
C GLN A 105 1.77 0.14 -11.65
N GLY A 106 0.62 0.32 -10.98
CA GLY A 106 -0.69 0.20 -11.58
C GLY A 106 -1.21 -1.23 -11.77
N ASP A 107 -0.47 -2.25 -11.32
CA ASP A 107 -0.93 -3.65 -11.35
C ASP A 107 -1.80 -3.98 -10.13
N TYR A 108 -3.03 -3.46 -10.13
CA TYR A 108 -3.97 -3.67 -9.02
C TYR A 108 -4.48 -5.11 -8.92
N ARG A 109 -4.51 -5.86 -10.04
CA ARG A 109 -4.88 -7.28 -10.02
C ARG A 109 -3.80 -8.10 -9.31
N GLY A 110 -2.53 -7.89 -9.68
CA GLY A 110 -1.40 -8.50 -8.98
C GLY A 110 -1.33 -8.07 -7.52
N ALA A 111 -1.58 -6.77 -7.23
CA ALA A 111 -1.60 -6.26 -5.88
C ALA A 111 -2.67 -6.95 -4.99
N ALA A 112 -3.90 -7.05 -5.50
CA ALA A 112 -4.97 -7.77 -4.81
C ALA A 112 -4.63 -9.25 -4.63
N ALA A 113 -4.12 -9.92 -5.66
CA ALA A 113 -3.74 -11.33 -5.59
C ALA A 113 -2.67 -11.59 -4.52
N ALA A 114 -1.69 -10.71 -4.36
CA ALA A 114 -0.64 -10.85 -3.37
C ALA A 114 -1.17 -10.96 -1.92
N LEU A 115 -2.31 -10.33 -1.63
CA LEU A 115 -2.89 -10.28 -0.28
C LEU A 115 -4.15 -11.15 -0.12
N ARG A 116 -4.84 -11.48 -1.22
CA ARG A 116 -6.09 -12.26 -1.24
C ARG A 116 -5.92 -13.64 -0.59
N ASP A 117 -4.81 -14.31 -0.85
CA ASP A 117 -4.58 -15.68 -0.40
C ASP A 117 -3.98 -15.76 1.01
N VAL A 118 -3.72 -14.62 1.66
CA VAL A 118 -3.22 -14.57 3.03
C VAL A 118 -4.35 -14.97 3.98
N PRO A 119 -4.22 -16.08 4.74
CA PRO A 119 -5.28 -16.49 5.67
C PRO A 119 -5.53 -15.41 6.74
N PRO A 120 -6.78 -15.03 7.04
CA PRO A 120 -7.08 -14.00 8.04
C PRO A 120 -6.52 -14.31 9.45
N ALA A 121 -6.36 -15.61 9.77
CA ALA A 121 -5.76 -16.08 11.01
C ALA A 121 -4.25 -15.81 11.11
N TRP A 122 -3.57 -15.60 9.97
CA TRP A 122 -2.15 -15.23 9.93
C TRP A 122 -1.96 -13.72 10.10
N MET A 123 -2.98 -12.92 9.79
CA MET A 123 -2.93 -11.47 9.95
C MET A 123 -3.01 -11.09 11.44
N PRO A 124 -2.03 -10.31 11.97
CA PRO A 124 -2.14 -9.76 13.31
C PRO A 124 -3.46 -9.00 13.50
N PRO A 125 -4.15 -9.14 14.63
CA PRO A 125 -5.42 -8.45 14.86
C PRO A 125 -5.34 -6.93 14.63
N ARG A 126 -4.24 -6.30 15.05
CA ARG A 126 -3.99 -4.85 14.86
C ARG A 126 -3.79 -4.44 13.40
N MET A 127 -3.34 -5.35 12.53
CA MET A 127 -3.08 -5.07 11.11
C MET A 127 -4.22 -5.51 10.20
N ARG A 128 -5.11 -6.40 10.67
CA ARG A 128 -6.15 -6.99 9.83
C ARG A 128 -7.04 -5.96 9.15
N ALA A 129 -7.48 -4.93 9.88
CA ALA A 129 -8.29 -3.85 9.32
C ALA A 129 -7.55 -3.07 8.22
N LEU A 130 -6.27 -2.76 8.45
CA LEU A 130 -5.42 -2.07 7.47
C LEU A 130 -5.25 -2.90 6.19
N LEU A 131 -4.86 -4.16 6.35
CA LEU A 131 -4.61 -5.08 5.22
C LEU A 131 -5.88 -5.33 4.41
N ARG A 132 -7.02 -5.57 5.07
CA ARG A 132 -8.30 -5.75 4.36
C ARG A 132 -8.76 -4.47 3.67
N SER A 133 -8.50 -3.29 4.24
CA SER A 133 -8.81 -2.02 3.57
C SER A 133 -7.96 -1.81 2.32
N HIS A 134 -6.67 -2.15 2.37
CA HIS A 134 -5.81 -2.13 1.18
C HIS A 134 -6.26 -3.13 0.12
N LEU A 135 -6.58 -4.36 0.52
CA LEU A 135 -7.09 -5.38 -0.42
C LEU A 135 -8.37 -4.91 -1.10
N ALA A 136 -9.33 -4.37 -0.34
CA ALA A 136 -10.57 -3.83 -0.89
C ALA A 136 -10.32 -2.68 -1.88
N GLN A 137 -9.39 -1.77 -1.55
CA GLN A 137 -9.00 -0.69 -2.46
C GLN A 137 -8.38 -1.22 -3.75
N TRP A 138 -7.48 -2.20 -3.68
CA TRP A 138 -6.87 -2.80 -4.86
C TRP A 138 -7.88 -3.58 -5.70
N GLN A 139 -8.82 -4.29 -5.08
CA GLN A 139 -9.94 -4.93 -5.77
C GLN A 139 -10.81 -3.89 -6.50
N LEU A 140 -11.11 -2.77 -5.87
CA LEU A 140 -11.86 -1.67 -6.49
C LEU A 140 -11.16 -1.14 -7.75
N CYS A 141 -9.85 -0.87 -7.67
CA CYS A 141 -9.03 -0.46 -8.81
C CYS A 141 -8.88 -1.55 -9.88
N ALA A 142 -8.98 -2.82 -9.50
CA ALA A 142 -8.96 -3.96 -10.42
C ALA A 142 -10.33 -4.23 -11.07
N GLY A 143 -11.38 -3.51 -10.66
CA GLY A 143 -12.77 -3.66 -11.13
C GLY A 143 -13.62 -4.67 -10.35
N ASP A 144 -13.10 -5.26 -9.28
CA ASP A 144 -13.79 -6.23 -8.40
C ASP A 144 -14.54 -5.50 -7.27
N ILE A 145 -15.65 -4.84 -7.64
CA ILE A 145 -16.45 -4.01 -6.71
C ILE A 145 -17.12 -4.88 -5.64
N ASP A 146 -17.67 -6.03 -6.05
CA ASP A 146 -18.38 -6.93 -5.14
C ASP A 146 -17.43 -7.55 -4.10
N GLY A 147 -16.24 -8.00 -4.53
CA GLY A 147 -15.21 -8.49 -3.62
C GLY A 147 -14.75 -7.41 -2.64
N ALA A 148 -14.54 -6.17 -3.12
CA ALA A 148 -14.19 -5.04 -2.27
C ALA A 148 -15.28 -4.73 -1.24
N ARG A 149 -16.56 -4.74 -1.65
CA ARG A 149 -17.70 -4.53 -0.75
C ARG A 149 -17.76 -5.59 0.34
N GLN A 150 -17.71 -6.87 -0.04
CA GLN A 150 -17.79 -7.98 0.91
C GLN A 150 -16.70 -7.91 1.98
N LEU A 151 -15.46 -7.55 1.60
CA LEU A 151 -14.37 -7.41 2.56
C LEU A 151 -14.61 -6.34 3.63
N LEU A 152 -15.32 -5.27 3.28
CA LEU A 152 -15.51 -4.10 4.14
C LEU A 152 -16.75 -4.20 5.03
N GLU A 153 -17.71 -5.07 4.70
CA GLU A 153 -18.89 -5.37 5.54
C GLU A 153 -18.46 -5.97 6.89
N ASP A 154 -17.45 -6.84 6.88
CA ASP A 154 -16.92 -7.51 8.07
C ASP A 154 -15.97 -6.63 8.91
N LEU A 155 -15.62 -5.43 8.43
CA LEU A 155 -14.69 -4.54 9.14
C LEU A 155 -15.42 -3.62 10.10
N ASP A 156 -15.26 -3.89 11.39
CA ASP A 156 -15.65 -2.96 12.46
C ASP A 156 -14.61 -1.84 12.59
N GLU A 157 -14.99 -0.63 12.20
CA GLU A 157 -14.15 0.57 12.31
C GLU A 157 -13.82 0.89 13.77
N GLU A 158 -14.77 0.75 14.70
CA GLU A 158 -14.55 1.13 16.10
C GLU A 158 -13.55 0.22 16.79
N ARG A 159 -13.44 -1.03 16.32
CA ARG A 159 -12.40 -1.97 16.78
C ARG A 159 -11.06 -1.78 16.10
N ALA A 160 -10.97 -1.01 15.00
CA ALA A 160 -9.71 -0.72 14.35
C ALA A 160 -8.87 0.27 15.20
N PRO A 161 -7.54 0.15 15.18
CA PRO A 161 -6.67 1.16 15.78
C PRO A 161 -7.00 2.56 15.25
N ALA A 162 -6.93 3.59 16.10
CA ALA A 162 -7.30 4.96 15.72
C ALA A 162 -6.62 5.45 14.45
N SER A 163 -5.34 5.09 14.24
CA SER A 163 -4.58 5.44 13.03
C SER A 163 -5.03 4.71 11.74
N VAL A 164 -5.83 3.66 11.86
CA VAL A 164 -6.32 2.83 10.74
C VAL A 164 -7.77 3.15 10.38
N ARG A 165 -8.58 3.67 11.33
CA ARG A 165 -9.97 4.05 11.09
C ARG A 165 -10.17 4.95 9.85
N PRO A 166 -9.32 5.97 9.61
CA PRO A 166 -9.39 6.78 8.40
C PRO A 166 -9.30 5.98 7.10
N ILE A 167 -8.43 4.96 7.08
CA ILE A 167 -8.19 4.12 5.92
C ILE A 167 -9.41 3.22 5.67
N VAL A 168 -10.01 2.67 6.73
CA VAL A 168 -11.25 1.90 6.67
C VAL A 168 -12.39 2.76 6.12
N ARG A 169 -12.58 3.98 6.64
CA ARG A 169 -13.59 4.93 6.16
C ARG A 169 -13.40 5.29 4.69
N GLY A 170 -12.19 5.65 4.29
CA GLY A 170 -11.86 5.99 2.91
C GLY A 170 -12.15 4.84 1.94
N ALA A 171 -11.75 3.61 2.30
CA ALA A 171 -12.05 2.43 1.49
C ALA A 171 -13.56 2.16 1.37
N ARG A 172 -14.31 2.26 2.48
CA ARG A 172 -15.77 2.07 2.49
C ARG A 172 -16.47 3.13 1.65
N ALA A 173 -16.10 4.39 1.80
CA ALA A 173 -16.65 5.48 1.00
C ALA A 173 -16.37 5.31 -0.50
N ALA A 174 -15.16 4.88 -0.88
CA ALA A 174 -14.83 4.62 -2.28
C ALA A 174 -15.73 3.53 -2.90
N VAL A 175 -16.01 2.46 -2.16
CA VAL A 175 -16.96 1.41 -2.60
C VAL A 175 -18.40 1.94 -2.68
N LEU A 176 -18.85 2.75 -1.73
CA LEU A 176 -20.19 3.35 -1.74
C LEU A 176 -20.41 4.22 -2.99
N VAL A 177 -19.44 5.06 -3.35
CA VAL A 177 -19.53 5.85 -4.59
C VAL A 177 -19.63 4.96 -5.82
N ARG A 178 -18.85 3.87 -5.87
CA ARG A 178 -18.88 2.92 -7.00
C ARG A 178 -20.17 2.10 -7.09
N THR A 179 -20.92 2.01 -6.00
CA THR A 179 -22.22 1.32 -5.93
C THR A 179 -23.41 2.29 -6.01
N GLY A 180 -23.15 3.59 -6.19
CA GLY A 180 -24.19 4.61 -6.42
C GLY A 180 -24.70 5.31 -5.16
N ASP A 181 -24.15 5.02 -3.97
CA ASP A 181 -24.55 5.67 -2.72
C ASP A 181 -23.61 6.84 -2.38
N ALA A 182 -23.75 7.92 -3.13
CA ALA A 182 -22.93 9.12 -2.97
C ALA A 182 -23.15 9.83 -1.63
N ASP A 183 -24.38 9.83 -1.11
CA ASP A 183 -24.72 10.51 0.14
C ASP A 183 -24.11 9.77 1.35
N ALA A 184 -24.19 8.44 1.40
CA ALA A 184 -23.53 7.67 2.44
C ALA A 184 -22.00 7.81 2.34
N ALA A 185 -21.42 7.84 1.13
CA ALA A 185 -19.99 8.10 0.97
C ALA A 185 -19.55 9.44 1.57
N LEU A 186 -20.28 10.53 1.29
CA LEU A 186 -20.00 11.87 1.83
C LEU A 186 -20.13 11.92 3.36
N SER A 187 -21.04 11.14 3.95
CA SER A 187 -21.17 11.05 5.42
C SER A 187 -19.91 10.48 6.09
N LEU A 188 -19.18 9.58 5.40
CA LEU A 188 -17.98 8.92 5.92
C LEU A 188 -16.72 9.78 5.78
N VAL A 189 -16.49 10.38 4.60
CA VAL A 189 -15.27 11.17 4.31
C VAL A 189 -15.42 12.66 4.63
N GLY A 190 -16.60 13.06 5.10
CA GLY A 190 -16.92 14.45 5.41
C GLY A 190 -17.09 15.32 4.15
N ARG A 191 -17.67 16.50 4.35
CA ARG A 191 -17.85 17.51 3.30
C ARG A 191 -16.67 18.49 3.19
N GLY A 192 -15.72 18.43 4.12
CA GLY A 192 -14.53 19.28 4.19
C GLY A 192 -13.39 18.61 4.97
N ASP A 193 -12.19 19.17 4.87
CA ASP A 193 -10.95 18.55 5.38
C ASP A 193 -10.74 18.70 6.90
N ASP A 194 -11.33 19.72 7.51
CA ASP A 194 -11.26 20.07 8.93
C ASP A 194 -12.19 19.22 9.82
N GLN A 195 -13.00 18.35 9.22
CA GLN A 195 -14.03 17.61 9.96
C GLN A 195 -13.50 16.38 10.70
N ARG A 196 -12.30 15.89 10.39
CA ARG A 196 -11.84 14.55 10.84
C ARG A 196 -10.32 14.42 11.12
N ASP A 197 -9.53 15.50 11.00
CA ASP A 197 -8.07 15.52 11.27
C ASP A 197 -7.26 14.37 10.62
N GLU A 198 -7.57 14.06 9.35
CA GLU A 198 -6.96 12.91 8.68
C GLU A 198 -5.47 13.14 8.36
N PRO A 199 -4.61 12.10 8.47
CA PRO A 199 -3.24 12.13 7.96
C PRO A 199 -3.22 12.52 6.48
N THR A 200 -2.19 13.25 6.06
CA THR A 200 -2.08 13.79 4.70
C THR A 200 -2.28 12.72 3.62
N GLU A 201 -1.72 11.53 3.79
CA GLU A 201 -1.84 10.44 2.81
C GLU A 201 -3.27 9.91 2.68
N VAL A 202 -4.04 9.93 3.77
CA VAL A 202 -5.44 9.50 3.77
C VAL A 202 -6.35 10.63 3.28
N ARG A 203 -6.00 11.88 3.60
CA ARG A 203 -6.73 13.08 3.19
C ARG A 203 -6.91 13.16 1.68
N GLN A 204 -5.85 12.91 0.90
CA GLN A 204 -5.95 12.97 -0.56
C GLN A 204 -6.91 11.91 -1.11
N ARG A 205 -6.88 10.70 -0.54
CA ARG A 205 -7.83 9.63 -0.90
C ARG A 205 -9.27 10.00 -0.57
N CYS A 206 -9.49 10.62 0.59
CA CYS A 206 -10.79 11.14 0.99
C CYS A 206 -11.28 12.25 0.04
N ARG A 207 -10.42 13.18 -0.38
CA ARG A 207 -10.76 14.23 -1.36
C ARG A 207 -11.14 13.66 -2.72
N ILE A 208 -10.36 12.71 -3.25
CA ILE A 208 -10.70 12.03 -4.52
C ILE A 208 -12.05 11.33 -4.39
N THR A 209 -12.27 10.59 -3.29
CA THR A 209 -13.56 9.92 -3.04
C THR A 209 -14.71 10.92 -2.93
N ARG A 210 -14.50 12.04 -2.23
CA ARG A 210 -15.46 13.15 -2.13
C ARG A 210 -15.77 13.75 -3.50
N ALA A 211 -14.77 13.94 -4.35
CA ALA A 211 -14.97 14.43 -5.71
C ALA A 211 -15.85 13.48 -6.53
N HIS A 212 -15.62 12.16 -6.47
CA HIS A 212 -16.48 11.19 -7.12
C HIS A 212 -17.91 11.24 -6.59
N ALA A 213 -18.11 11.39 -5.27
CA ALA A 213 -19.44 11.50 -4.69
C ALA A 213 -20.16 12.79 -5.10
N LEU A 214 -19.47 13.93 -5.09
CA LEU A 214 -19.98 15.23 -5.55
C LEU A 214 -20.36 15.17 -7.04
N ALA A 215 -19.52 14.57 -7.87
CA ALA A 215 -19.82 14.39 -9.29
C ALA A 215 -21.05 13.49 -9.52
N ALA A 216 -21.26 12.43 -8.73
CA ALA A 216 -22.48 11.62 -8.76
C ALA A 216 -23.75 12.43 -8.42
N ARG A 217 -23.63 13.48 -7.61
CA ARG A 217 -24.73 14.40 -7.28
C ARG A 217 -24.90 15.53 -8.31
N GLY A 218 -24.11 15.54 -9.38
CA GLY A 218 -24.10 16.61 -10.39
C GLY A 218 -23.36 17.89 -9.94
N GLU A 219 -22.69 17.87 -8.79
CA GLU A 219 -21.94 19.02 -8.24
C GLU A 219 -20.53 19.11 -8.86
N LEU A 220 -20.45 19.21 -10.19
CA LEU A 220 -19.19 19.09 -10.95
C LEU A 220 -18.15 20.16 -10.58
N ALA A 221 -18.57 21.40 -10.32
CA ALA A 221 -17.67 22.47 -9.93
C ALA A 221 -16.99 22.19 -8.56
N ALA A 222 -17.77 21.66 -7.61
CA ALA A 222 -17.24 21.26 -6.30
C ALA A 222 -16.32 20.04 -6.43
N ALA A 223 -16.70 19.05 -7.24
CA ALA A 223 -15.85 17.89 -7.53
C ALA A 223 -14.50 18.30 -8.13
N ARG A 224 -14.50 19.20 -9.11
CA ARG A 224 -13.28 19.73 -9.72
C ARG A 224 -12.41 20.48 -8.71
N ALA A 225 -13.01 21.27 -7.82
CA ALA A 225 -12.28 21.98 -6.77
C ALA A 225 -11.57 21.02 -5.80
N GLU A 226 -12.21 19.92 -5.41
CA GLU A 226 -11.58 18.88 -4.58
C GLU A 226 -10.39 18.23 -5.29
N LEU A 227 -10.52 17.88 -6.58
CA LEU A 227 -9.42 17.31 -7.36
C LEU A 227 -8.27 18.30 -7.57
N ARG A 228 -8.57 19.58 -7.83
CA ARG A 228 -7.54 20.64 -7.97
C ARG A 228 -6.70 20.75 -6.70
N ARG A 229 -7.32 20.70 -5.51
CA ARG A 229 -6.57 20.71 -4.23
C ARG A 229 -5.63 19.51 -4.07
N VAL A 230 -6.00 18.35 -4.61
CA VAL A 230 -5.11 17.18 -4.62
C VAL A 230 -3.89 17.46 -5.51
N VAL A 231 -4.11 17.98 -6.71
CA VAL A 231 -3.01 18.36 -7.62
C VAL A 231 -2.11 19.43 -6.99
N ASP A 232 -2.70 20.47 -6.41
CA ASP A 232 -1.94 21.57 -5.78
C ASP A 232 -1.08 21.08 -4.60
N GLU A 233 -1.53 20.08 -3.84
CA GLU A 233 -0.83 19.62 -2.64
C GLU A 233 0.16 18.48 -2.90
N VAL A 234 -0.18 17.52 -3.77
CA VAL A 234 0.62 16.31 -4.00
C VAL A 234 0.91 15.98 -5.47
N GLY A 235 0.41 16.79 -6.41
CA GLY A 235 0.59 16.61 -7.85
C GLY A 235 -0.36 15.59 -8.48
N VAL A 236 -0.27 15.48 -9.81
CA VAL A 236 -1.13 14.60 -10.64
C VAL A 236 -0.91 13.10 -10.38
N ASP A 237 0.22 12.70 -9.81
CA ASP A 237 0.57 11.29 -9.55
C ASP A 237 -0.44 10.58 -8.64
N GLU A 238 -1.06 11.29 -7.68
CA GLU A 238 -2.12 10.69 -6.85
C GLU A 238 -3.40 10.48 -7.67
N LEU A 239 -3.75 11.40 -8.58
CA LEU A 239 -4.90 11.20 -9.47
C LEU A 239 -4.68 10.02 -10.41
N CYS A 240 -3.49 9.91 -11.03
CA CYS A 240 -3.13 8.79 -11.90
C CYS A 240 -3.27 7.44 -11.16
N ARG A 241 -2.88 7.37 -9.88
CA ARG A 241 -3.01 6.17 -9.04
C ARG A 241 -4.46 5.81 -8.70
N TRP A 242 -5.39 6.75 -8.75
CA TRP A 242 -6.79 6.50 -8.46
C TRP A 242 -7.66 6.38 -9.71
N LEU A 243 -7.18 6.81 -10.87
CA LEU A 243 -7.92 6.74 -12.13
C LEU A 243 -8.48 5.33 -12.43
N PRO A 244 -7.76 4.22 -12.16
CA PRO A 244 -8.28 2.86 -12.36
C PRO A 244 -9.44 2.48 -11.44
N ALA A 245 -9.58 3.14 -10.28
CA ALA A 245 -10.76 3.00 -9.43
C ALA A 245 -12.02 3.52 -10.10
N GLY A 246 -11.93 4.29 -11.19
CA GLY A 246 -13.06 4.79 -11.96
C GLY A 246 -14.06 5.61 -11.13
N GLY A 247 -15.30 5.69 -11.62
CA GLY A 247 -16.39 6.40 -10.94
C GLY A 247 -16.73 7.76 -11.57
N PRO A 248 -17.69 8.48 -10.98
CA PRO A 248 -18.36 9.64 -11.62
C PRO A 248 -17.43 10.80 -11.99
N ALA A 249 -16.41 11.11 -11.18
CA ALA A 249 -15.45 12.18 -11.48
C ALA A 249 -14.28 11.77 -12.41
N ARG A 250 -14.32 10.59 -13.03
CA ARG A 250 -13.20 10.08 -13.84
C ARG A 250 -12.77 11.05 -14.96
N ASP A 251 -13.73 11.63 -15.69
CA ASP A 251 -13.39 12.50 -16.82
C ASP A 251 -12.77 13.82 -16.35
N LEU A 252 -13.20 14.35 -15.19
CA LEU A 252 -12.56 15.52 -14.55
C LEU A 252 -11.12 15.21 -14.12
N MET A 253 -10.84 13.99 -13.65
CA MET A 253 -9.48 13.58 -13.32
C MET A 253 -8.59 13.55 -14.56
N ILE A 254 -9.08 13.03 -15.69
CA ILE A 254 -8.34 13.00 -16.96
C ILE A 254 -8.03 14.43 -17.41
N GLU A 255 -9.03 15.30 -17.41
CA GLU A 255 -8.87 16.70 -17.78
C GLU A 255 -7.78 17.40 -16.95
N LEU A 256 -7.80 17.22 -15.62
CA LEU A 256 -6.78 17.80 -14.74
C LEU A 256 -5.39 17.19 -14.92
N ILE A 257 -5.29 15.88 -15.21
CA ILE A 257 -4.02 15.22 -15.51
C ILE A 257 -3.41 15.77 -16.82
N ASP A 258 -4.25 16.05 -17.82
CA ASP A 258 -3.84 16.63 -19.09
C ASP A 258 -3.46 18.13 -18.97
N GLU A 259 -3.98 18.83 -17.96
CA GLU A 259 -3.62 20.22 -17.62
C GLU A 259 -2.24 20.35 -16.94
N GLY A 260 -1.86 19.40 -16.08
CA GLY A 260 -0.56 19.33 -15.39
C GLY A 260 -0.58 19.79 -13.94
#